data_AF-A0A8H4TX24-F1
#
_entry.id   AF-A0A8H4TX24-F1
#
_cell.length_a   1.000
_cell.length_b   1.000
_cell.length_c   1.000
_cell.angle_alpha   90.00
_cell.angle_beta   90.00
_cell.angle_gamma   90.00
#
_symmetry.space_group_name_H-M   'P 1'
#
loop_
_entity.id
_entity.type
_entity.pdbx_description
1 polymer ?
#
loop_
_entity_poly.entity_id
_entity_poly.type
_entity_poly.pdbx_seq_one_letter_code
_entity_poly.pdbx_strand_id
1 'polypeptide(L)'
;MPRAAPALEASYDDCTSLISHVAEKSGTDGFSGSIAVTGGSPQHEGHRLENAKATRAVYVHRQEINTVLSINSDAMPLPPHGDVLAQVGKGNGAATGAAVPTLPRIQETNGSLRFSSRPSSDFSPPPLLLITFTTSQIATMADESKCPVRKVANVAGEGQRNTDWWPEALKTNILRQHSTASNPHGEHFNYAAAFQTLDYEGVKKDLTELMTDSQDFWPADFGHYGGLFIRMAWHAAGTYRVFDGRGGGRQGQQRFAPLNSWPDNVSLDKARRLLWPIKQKYGNKISWSDLYILTGNVALESMGFQTIGFAGGREDTWEADQSTYWGGETTWLGNDVRYSDGNPGTSGSGAIDADQGPHKNIHTRDLEKPLAAAHHDSPCLIYINPEGPDGNPDPVAAARDMRDTFGRMAMNDEETVALTAGGHTFGKAHGAGASDLVGPEPEAAGLESQGFGWSNAHKSGKGPDATTSGIEVTWTKTPVQWSHNYLEYLFKFEWELTKSPAGAYQWVAKDADDIIPDAFDPNKKHKPTMLTTDLSLRFDPHYEKISRRFLENPKEFEEAFGR
;
A
#
# COMPACT_ATOMS: atom_id res chain seq x y z
N MET A 1 -3.60 53.02 -3.07
CA MET A 1 -4.03 52.44 -4.36
C MET A 1 -2.91 51.57 -4.90
N PRO A 2 -3.01 50.23 -4.84
CA PRO A 2 -2.09 49.34 -5.54
C PRO A 2 -2.55 49.13 -6.99
N ARG A 3 -1.63 49.04 -7.94
CA ARG A 3 -1.93 48.60 -9.32
C ARG A 3 -2.14 47.09 -9.33
N ALA A 4 -3.18 46.63 -10.00
CA ALA A 4 -3.41 45.21 -10.24
C ALA A 4 -2.36 44.64 -11.22
N ALA A 5 -1.93 43.41 -10.97
CA ALA A 5 -1.29 42.58 -11.98
C ALA A 5 -2.36 42.00 -12.94
N PRO A 6 -2.06 41.79 -14.23
CA PRO A 6 -3.03 41.24 -15.17
C PRO A 6 -3.28 39.74 -14.89
N ALA A 7 -4.54 39.33 -15.02
CA ALA A 7 -4.91 37.92 -14.98
C ALA A 7 -4.48 37.21 -16.27
N LEU A 8 -3.95 36.00 -16.13
CA LEU A 8 -3.77 35.06 -17.23
C LEU A 8 -5.04 34.21 -17.34
N GLU A 9 -5.91 34.53 -18.30
CA GLU A 9 -6.98 33.63 -18.74
C GLU A 9 -6.37 32.52 -19.60
N ALA A 10 -6.45 31.26 -19.15
CA ALA A 10 -6.09 30.10 -19.95
C ALA A 10 -7.34 29.60 -20.70
N SER A 11 -7.36 29.75 -22.03
CA SER A 11 -8.41 29.20 -22.89
C SER A 11 -8.23 27.70 -23.14
N TYR A 12 -9.35 27.00 -23.35
CA TYR A 12 -9.48 25.54 -23.30
C TYR A 12 -8.96 24.77 -24.56
N ASP A 13 -8.04 25.35 -25.35
CA ASP A 13 -7.75 24.92 -26.72
C ASP A 13 -6.32 24.38 -27.00
N ASP A 14 -5.42 24.34 -26.02
CA ASP A 14 -4.00 23.99 -26.25
C ASP A 14 -3.63 22.49 -26.07
N CYS A 15 -4.62 21.60 -26.06
CA CYS A 15 -4.43 20.16 -25.81
C CYS A 15 -4.49 19.26 -27.07
N THR A 16 -4.22 19.78 -28.28
CA THR A 16 -4.42 19.00 -29.53
C THR A 16 -3.29 19.11 -30.58
N SER A 17 -2.03 19.27 -30.16
CA SER A 17 -0.87 19.35 -31.07
C SER A 17 0.20 18.26 -30.90
N LEU A 18 0.04 17.31 -29.95
CA LEU A 18 1.07 16.33 -29.57
C LEU A 18 0.74 14.86 -29.92
N ILE A 19 -0.12 14.63 -30.91
CA ILE A 19 -0.39 13.31 -31.50
C ILE A 19 -0.22 13.35 -33.03
N SER A 20 1.02 13.46 -33.51
CA SER A 20 1.36 13.39 -34.95
C SER A 20 2.85 13.10 -35.24
N HIS A 21 3.54 12.26 -34.44
CA HIS A 21 4.97 11.97 -34.69
C HIS A 21 5.49 10.55 -34.33
N VAL A 22 4.63 9.52 -34.26
CA VAL A 22 5.08 8.11 -34.08
C VAL A 22 4.24 7.13 -34.93
N ALA A 23 4.11 7.37 -36.23
CA ALA A 23 3.32 6.51 -37.13
C ALA A 23 3.90 6.35 -38.56
N GLU A 24 5.23 6.40 -38.71
CA GLU A 24 5.90 6.02 -39.98
C GLU A 24 7.12 5.11 -39.72
N LYS A 25 6.88 3.79 -39.64
CA LYS A 25 7.78 2.72 -40.10
C LYS A 25 7.07 1.36 -40.03
N SER A 26 7.11 0.61 -41.13
CA SER A 26 6.46 -0.70 -41.39
C SER A 26 4.95 -0.75 -41.11
N GLY A 27 4.05 -1.08 -42.03
CA GLY A 27 4.22 -1.59 -43.39
C GLY A 27 3.23 -2.74 -43.65
N THR A 28 2.04 -2.41 -44.17
CA THR A 28 1.14 -3.20 -45.07
C THR A 28 1.09 -4.73 -44.91
N ASP A 29 -0.06 -5.41 -44.74
CA ASP A 29 -1.35 -5.31 -45.46
C ASP A 29 -2.55 -5.70 -44.54
N GLY A 30 -3.83 -5.38 -44.82
CA GLY A 30 -4.44 -4.65 -45.93
C GLY A 30 -5.98 -4.53 -45.79
N PHE A 31 -6.66 -3.97 -46.80
CA PHE A 31 -8.13 -3.76 -46.95
C PHE A 31 -8.81 -2.84 -45.88
N SER A 32 -8.85 -1.52 -46.05
CA SER A 32 -9.69 -0.71 -46.98
C SER A 32 -11.14 -0.43 -46.50
N GLY A 33 -11.44 0.83 -46.20
CA GLY A 33 -12.80 1.28 -45.79
C GLY A 33 -12.87 2.79 -45.56
N SER A 34 -12.77 3.58 -46.62
CA SER A 34 -12.76 5.05 -46.56
C SER A 34 -14.13 5.67 -46.29
N ILE A 35 -14.23 6.57 -45.31
CA ILE A 35 -15.32 7.54 -45.19
C ILE A 35 -14.69 8.93 -45.05
N ALA A 36 -15.04 9.83 -45.97
CA ALA A 36 -14.56 11.21 -45.98
C ALA A 36 -15.38 12.07 -45.00
N VAL A 37 -14.68 12.89 -44.19
CA VAL A 37 -15.29 13.96 -43.41
C VAL A 37 -15.27 15.24 -44.25
N THR A 38 -16.44 15.88 -44.41
CA THR A 38 -16.52 17.26 -44.90
C THR A 38 -17.15 18.12 -43.80
N GLY A 39 -16.43 19.17 -43.40
CA GLY A 39 -16.86 20.07 -42.33
C GLY A 39 -17.77 21.19 -42.83
N GLY A 40 -18.63 21.70 -41.95
CA GLY A 40 -19.47 22.86 -42.23
C GLY A 40 -20.33 23.25 -41.02
N SER A 41 -20.13 24.47 -40.54
CA SER A 41 -20.89 25.16 -39.48
C SER A 41 -20.61 26.67 -39.61
N PRO A 42 -21.41 27.59 -39.02
CA PRO A 42 -22.75 27.45 -38.45
C PRO A 42 -23.75 28.48 -39.01
N GLN A 43 -25.07 28.31 -38.78
CA GLN A 43 -26.01 29.45 -38.65
C GLN A 43 -27.11 29.15 -37.63
N HIS A 44 -27.54 30.19 -36.91
CA HIS A 44 -28.66 30.17 -35.97
C HIS A 44 -30.01 30.19 -36.70
N GLU A 45 -30.97 29.40 -36.24
CA GLU A 45 -32.34 29.86 -35.98
C GLU A 45 -33.05 28.84 -35.08
N GLY A 46 -33.98 29.29 -34.23
CA GLY A 46 -34.66 28.44 -33.25
C GLY A 46 -36.15 28.36 -33.51
N HIS A 47 -36.74 27.17 -33.39
CA HIS A 47 -38.18 27.00 -33.16
C HIS A 47 -38.48 25.69 -32.42
N ARG A 48 -39.48 25.72 -31.54
CA ARG A 48 -40.08 24.53 -30.89
C ARG A 48 -40.69 23.59 -31.94
N LEU A 49 -40.65 22.28 -31.69
CA LEU A 49 -41.75 21.34 -31.96
C LEU A 49 -41.58 20.05 -31.15
N GLU A 50 -42.69 19.40 -30.81
CA GLU A 50 -42.74 18.22 -29.94
C GLU A 50 -42.74 16.89 -30.74
N ASN A 51 -42.45 15.79 -30.03
CA ASN A 51 -42.95 14.43 -30.25
C ASN A 51 -42.83 13.79 -31.65
N ALA A 52 -41.83 12.91 -31.83
CA ALA A 52 -41.99 11.71 -32.66
C ALA A 52 -41.11 10.54 -32.18
N LYS A 53 -41.72 9.34 -32.05
CA LYS A 53 -41.01 8.08 -31.78
C LYS A 53 -40.28 7.60 -33.04
N ALA A 54 -39.05 7.11 -32.92
CA ALA A 54 -38.37 6.36 -33.97
C ALA A 54 -37.56 5.18 -33.40
N THR A 55 -38.24 4.09 -33.07
CA THR A 55 -37.62 2.83 -32.70
C THR A 55 -36.90 2.23 -33.91
N ARG A 56 -35.57 2.04 -33.86
CA ARG A 56 -34.86 1.16 -34.80
C ARG A 56 -34.64 -0.19 -34.14
N ALA A 57 -35.38 -1.19 -34.60
CA ALA A 57 -35.14 -2.59 -34.25
C ALA A 57 -33.86 -3.08 -34.91
N VAL A 58 -32.98 -3.71 -34.14
CA VAL A 58 -31.91 -4.57 -34.66
C VAL A 58 -32.31 -6.01 -34.36
N TYR A 59 -32.59 -6.77 -35.41
CA TYR A 59 -32.85 -8.20 -35.30
C TYR A 59 -31.53 -8.92 -34.97
N VAL A 60 -31.48 -9.64 -33.85
CA VAL A 60 -30.46 -10.67 -33.58
C VAL A 60 -31.20 -11.96 -33.26
N HIS A 61 -30.73 -13.06 -33.85
CA HIS A 61 -31.41 -14.35 -33.88
C HIS A 61 -31.50 -14.95 -32.46
N ARG A 62 -32.72 -15.24 -32.00
CA ARG A 62 -32.97 -15.95 -30.74
C ARG A 62 -33.20 -17.42 -31.04
N GLN A 63 -32.35 -18.31 -30.52
CA GLN A 63 -32.72 -19.73 -30.41
C GLN A 63 -33.67 -19.88 -29.22
N GLU A 64 -34.85 -20.44 -29.45
CA GLU A 64 -35.83 -20.75 -28.41
C GLU A 64 -35.54 -22.13 -27.82
N ILE A 65 -35.35 -22.18 -26.50
CA ILE A 65 -35.58 -23.40 -25.71
C ILE A 65 -36.79 -23.10 -24.83
N ASN A 66 -37.92 -23.69 -25.18
CA ASN A 66 -39.15 -23.57 -24.41
C ASN A 66 -39.10 -24.48 -23.18
N THR A 67 -39.04 -23.88 -22.00
CA THR A 67 -39.43 -24.54 -20.74
C THR A 67 -40.39 -23.61 -20.00
N VAL A 68 -41.67 -23.96 -20.01
CA VAL A 68 -42.72 -23.22 -19.31
C VAL A 68 -42.74 -23.64 -17.84
N LEU A 69 -42.46 -22.71 -16.95
CA LEU A 69 -42.68 -22.84 -15.50
C LEU A 69 -43.68 -21.76 -15.08
N SER A 70 -44.94 -22.16 -14.87
CA SER A 70 -45.98 -21.26 -14.36
C SER A 70 -45.75 -21.00 -12.88
N ILE A 71 -45.53 -19.74 -12.51
CA ILE A 71 -45.54 -19.29 -11.11
C ILE A 71 -46.89 -18.60 -10.88
N ASN A 72 -47.76 -19.23 -10.09
CA ASN A 72 -48.95 -18.56 -9.57
C ASN A 72 -48.54 -17.53 -8.52
N SER A 73 -49.02 -16.30 -8.68
CA SER A 73 -48.86 -15.22 -7.71
C SER A 73 -50.03 -15.22 -6.73
N ASP A 74 -49.81 -15.73 -5.52
CA ASP A 74 -50.68 -15.46 -4.37
C ASP A 74 -49.85 -14.83 -3.25
N ALA A 75 -50.25 -13.63 -2.84
CA ALA A 75 -49.57 -12.85 -1.81
C ALA A 75 -50.07 -13.24 -0.41
N MET A 76 -49.15 -13.39 0.55
CA MET A 76 -49.49 -13.47 1.97
C MET A 76 -49.03 -12.19 2.71
N PRO A 77 -49.87 -11.61 3.58
CA PRO A 77 -49.55 -10.38 4.29
C PRO A 77 -48.65 -10.60 5.51
N LEU A 78 -47.77 -9.64 5.78
CA LEU A 78 -46.99 -9.56 7.02
C LEU A 78 -47.84 -9.06 8.20
N PRO A 79 -47.66 -9.58 9.43
CA PRO A 79 -48.34 -9.07 10.62
C PRO A 79 -47.65 -7.79 11.16
N PRO A 80 -48.39 -6.90 11.85
CA PRO A 80 -47.88 -5.60 12.30
C PRO A 80 -47.03 -5.67 13.58
N HIS A 81 -46.17 -4.67 13.75
CA HIS A 81 -45.39 -4.43 14.97
C HIS A 81 -46.28 -4.08 16.18
N GLY A 82 -45.84 -4.49 17.38
CA GLY A 82 -46.36 -4.03 18.65
C GLY A 82 -45.24 -3.86 19.67
N ASP A 83 -45.16 -2.70 20.30
CA ASP A 83 -44.15 -2.37 21.31
C ASP A 83 -44.34 -3.16 22.62
N VAL A 84 -43.26 -3.70 23.18
CA VAL A 84 -43.19 -4.04 24.61
C VAL A 84 -41.83 -3.64 25.19
N LEU A 85 -41.88 -2.84 26.26
CA LEU A 85 -40.76 -2.38 27.06
C LEU A 85 -40.04 -3.54 27.77
N ALA A 86 -38.70 -3.54 27.78
CA ALA A 86 -37.90 -4.40 28.64
C ALA A 86 -37.33 -3.61 29.83
N GLN A 87 -37.87 -3.84 31.04
CA GLN A 87 -37.27 -3.36 32.28
C GLN A 87 -36.13 -4.28 32.75
N VAL A 88 -35.15 -3.69 33.42
CA VAL A 88 -34.02 -4.38 34.06
C VAL A 88 -34.46 -5.05 35.37
N GLY A 89 -34.10 -6.32 35.57
CA GLY A 89 -34.33 -7.06 36.82
C GLY A 89 -33.21 -8.06 37.12
N LYS A 90 -32.66 -8.00 38.34
CA LYS A 90 -31.58 -8.89 38.83
C LYS A 90 -32.13 -10.18 39.44
N GLY A 91 -31.38 -11.29 39.41
CA GLY A 91 -31.66 -12.46 40.25
C GLY A 91 -30.68 -13.64 40.08
N ASN A 92 -30.02 -14.05 41.15
CA ASN A 92 -29.14 -15.23 41.21
C ASN A 92 -29.94 -16.53 41.45
N GLY A 93 -29.41 -17.69 41.04
CA GLY A 93 -29.91 -19.01 41.48
C GLY A 93 -29.30 -20.17 40.70
N ALA A 94 -29.03 -21.31 41.33
CA ALA A 94 -28.20 -22.38 40.77
C ALA A 94 -28.87 -23.77 40.69
N ALA A 95 -28.31 -24.60 39.80
CA ALA A 95 -28.24 -26.07 39.81
C ALA A 95 -29.42 -26.93 39.29
N THR A 96 -29.02 -28.14 38.82
CA THR A 96 -29.82 -29.25 38.24
C THR A 96 -30.42 -28.97 36.85
N GLY A 97 -30.43 -29.89 35.87
CA GLY A 97 -29.75 -31.19 35.74
C GLY A 97 -30.62 -32.29 35.12
N ALA A 98 -30.54 -32.52 33.79
CA ALA A 98 -30.79 -33.80 33.09
C ALA A 98 -30.85 -33.67 31.54
N ALA A 99 -30.21 -34.62 30.85
CA ALA A 99 -30.53 -35.21 29.54
C ALA A 99 -30.80 -34.33 28.29
N VAL A 100 -29.87 -34.40 27.32
CA VAL A 100 -30.10 -34.12 25.89
C VAL A 100 -29.89 -35.43 25.10
N PRO A 101 -30.83 -35.87 24.23
CA PRO A 101 -30.66 -37.08 23.44
C PRO A 101 -29.83 -36.85 22.15
N THR A 102 -28.85 -37.72 21.90
CA THR A 102 -28.03 -37.76 20.68
C THR A 102 -28.75 -38.39 19.49
N LEU A 103 -28.62 -37.78 18.31
CA LEU A 103 -29.08 -38.36 17.03
C LEU A 103 -28.04 -39.36 16.45
N PRO A 104 -28.47 -40.47 15.83
CA PRO A 104 -27.57 -41.50 15.31
C PRO A 104 -27.01 -41.22 13.91
N ARG A 105 -25.83 -41.77 13.66
CA ARG A 105 -25.03 -41.72 12.44
C ARG A 105 -25.60 -42.65 11.35
N ILE A 106 -25.79 -42.17 10.13
CA ILE A 106 -26.15 -42.99 8.97
C ILE A 106 -24.87 -43.60 8.36
N GLN A 107 -24.96 -44.85 7.90
CA GLN A 107 -23.86 -45.68 7.43
C GLN A 107 -24.12 -46.12 5.98
N GLU A 108 -23.16 -45.90 5.08
CA GLU A 108 -23.30 -46.24 3.66
C GLU A 108 -23.21 -47.76 3.43
N THR A 109 -24.01 -48.28 2.49
CA THR A 109 -24.04 -49.70 2.12
C THR A 109 -23.51 -49.93 0.70
N ASN A 110 -22.48 -50.77 0.60
CA ASN A 110 -21.86 -51.15 -0.66
C ASN A 110 -22.75 -52.12 -1.46
N GLY A 111 -23.14 -51.74 -2.68
CA GLY A 111 -23.81 -52.63 -3.64
C GLY A 111 -22.95 -52.92 -4.85
N SER A 112 -22.36 -54.12 -4.93
CA SER A 112 -21.63 -54.58 -6.13
C SER A 112 -22.52 -55.49 -6.97
N LEU A 113 -22.61 -55.25 -8.28
CA LEU A 113 -23.19 -56.19 -9.25
C LEU A 113 -22.13 -56.63 -10.24
N ARG A 114 -21.84 -57.93 -10.26
CA ARG A 114 -21.05 -58.61 -11.30
C ARG A 114 -21.97 -59.54 -12.09
N PHE A 115 -21.82 -59.58 -13.40
CA PHE A 115 -22.36 -60.67 -14.24
C PHE A 115 -21.29 -61.26 -15.16
N SER A 116 -21.55 -62.49 -15.62
CA SER A 116 -20.55 -63.48 -16.06
C SER A 116 -20.20 -63.42 -17.55
N SER A 117 -18.97 -63.86 -17.87
CA SER A 117 -18.48 -64.28 -19.20
C SER A 117 -19.32 -65.41 -19.84
N ARG A 118 -19.23 -65.80 -21.13
CA ARG A 118 -18.03 -66.12 -21.98
C ARG A 118 -18.42 -66.22 -23.51
N PRO A 119 -17.62 -66.72 -24.50
CA PRO A 119 -17.11 -65.86 -25.59
C PRO A 119 -17.32 -66.34 -27.06
N SER A 120 -16.98 -65.48 -28.03
CA SER A 120 -16.50 -65.83 -29.40
C SER A 120 -15.74 -64.60 -29.96
N SER A 121 -14.40 -64.63 -30.08
CA SER A 121 -13.57 -65.11 -31.20
C SER A 121 -13.11 -63.98 -32.14
N ASP A 122 -11.80 -63.92 -32.35
CA ASP A 122 -11.04 -63.18 -33.39
C ASP A 122 -11.15 -61.65 -33.47
N PHE A 123 -10.17 -60.96 -32.86
CA PHE A 123 -9.33 -59.94 -33.52
C PHE A 123 -8.11 -59.61 -32.63
N SER A 124 -6.92 -59.44 -33.23
CA SER A 124 -5.66 -59.17 -32.50
C SER A 124 -4.89 -57.99 -33.09
N PRO A 125 -4.72 -56.88 -32.34
CA PRO A 125 -3.77 -55.81 -32.62
C PRO A 125 -2.57 -55.78 -31.62
N PRO A 126 -1.51 -54.98 -31.88
CA PRO A 126 -0.15 -55.19 -31.34
C PRO A 126 0.05 -54.76 -29.86
N PRO A 127 1.20 -55.09 -29.22
CA PRO A 127 1.33 -55.03 -27.76
C PRO A 127 1.35 -53.61 -27.20
N LEU A 128 0.59 -53.39 -26.12
CA LEU A 128 0.68 -52.20 -25.29
C LEU A 128 2.01 -52.15 -24.55
N LEU A 129 2.72 -51.01 -24.66
CA LEU A 129 3.85 -50.69 -23.80
C LEU A 129 3.33 -50.34 -22.41
N LEU A 130 3.50 -51.25 -21.44
CA LEU A 130 3.01 -51.08 -20.08
C LEU A 130 3.93 -50.14 -19.28
N ILE A 131 3.71 -48.82 -19.39
CA ILE A 131 4.35 -47.84 -18.52
C ILE A 131 3.69 -47.90 -17.15
N THR A 132 4.34 -48.59 -16.21
CA THR A 132 3.96 -48.59 -14.80
C THR A 132 4.33 -47.26 -14.16
N PHE A 133 3.38 -46.34 -14.07
CA PHE A 133 3.50 -45.18 -13.19
C PHE A 133 3.40 -45.65 -11.73
N THR A 134 4.50 -45.51 -10.98
CA THR A 134 4.52 -45.74 -9.54
C THR A 134 3.71 -44.65 -8.83
N THR A 135 2.71 -45.04 -8.04
CA THR A 135 1.88 -44.12 -7.27
C THR A 135 2.67 -43.52 -6.09
N SER A 136 3.44 -42.47 -6.36
CA SER A 136 4.00 -41.55 -5.37
C SER A 136 4.34 -40.24 -6.06
N GLN A 137 4.18 -39.13 -5.34
CA GLN A 137 4.28 -37.74 -5.87
C GLN A 137 3.13 -37.32 -6.79
N ILE A 138 1.91 -37.32 -6.26
CA ILE A 138 1.01 -36.17 -6.46
C ILE A 138 0.82 -35.52 -5.09
N ALA A 139 1.88 -34.84 -4.64
CA ALA A 139 1.67 -33.69 -3.78
C ALA A 139 1.15 -32.59 -4.71
N THR A 140 -0.14 -32.27 -4.62
CA THR A 140 -0.66 -31.03 -5.21
C THR A 140 0.13 -29.88 -4.62
N MET A 141 0.99 -29.24 -5.40
CA MET A 141 1.44 -27.89 -5.06
C MET A 141 0.18 -27.05 -4.94
N ALA A 142 -0.11 -26.60 -3.71
CA ALA A 142 -1.06 -25.53 -3.53
C ALA A 142 -0.43 -24.32 -4.20
N ASP A 143 -1.09 -23.79 -5.22
CA ASP A 143 -0.78 -22.47 -5.75
C ASP A 143 -1.06 -21.46 -4.62
N GLU A 144 0.01 -20.95 -4.01
CA GLU A 144 -0.01 -20.20 -2.74
C GLU A 144 -0.86 -18.91 -2.83
N SER A 145 -1.14 -18.44 -4.05
CA SER A 145 -2.07 -17.33 -4.33
C SER A 145 -3.53 -17.62 -3.99
N LYS A 146 -3.89 -18.87 -3.62
CA LYS A 146 -5.26 -19.32 -3.38
C LYS A 146 -5.48 -19.66 -1.92
N CYS A 147 -6.58 -19.14 -1.35
CA CYS A 147 -7.04 -19.50 -0.01
C CYS A 147 -7.10 -21.03 0.16
N PRO A 148 -6.37 -21.62 1.14
CA PRO A 148 -6.30 -23.07 1.32
C PRO A 148 -7.65 -23.68 1.71
N VAL A 149 -8.56 -22.87 2.28
CA VAL A 149 -9.96 -23.22 2.51
C VAL A 149 -10.79 -22.82 1.29
N ARG A 150 -10.64 -23.53 0.17
CA ARG A 150 -11.54 -23.41 -0.98
C ARG A 150 -12.95 -23.88 -0.59
N LYS A 151 -13.82 -22.96 -0.14
CA LYS A 151 -15.25 -23.26 -0.02
C LYS A 151 -15.81 -23.51 -1.42
N VAL A 152 -16.38 -24.70 -1.61
CA VAL A 152 -16.96 -25.14 -2.90
C VAL A 152 -18.24 -24.34 -3.23
N ALA A 153 -18.89 -23.77 -2.22
CA ALA A 153 -20.05 -22.90 -2.37
C ALA A 153 -19.64 -21.43 -2.48
N ASN A 154 -20.28 -20.72 -3.42
CA ASN A 154 -20.15 -19.27 -3.61
C ASN A 154 -20.91 -18.49 -2.51
N VAL A 155 -20.40 -18.56 -1.28
CA VAL A 155 -20.87 -17.77 -0.15
C VAL A 155 -20.18 -16.41 -0.20
N ALA A 156 -20.94 -15.32 -0.15
CA ALA A 156 -20.43 -13.94 -0.14
C ALA A 156 -19.46 -13.56 -1.28
N GLY A 157 -19.42 -14.32 -2.39
CA GLY A 157 -18.49 -14.09 -3.48
C GLY A 157 -17.21 -14.94 -3.45
N GLU A 158 -17.16 -16.00 -2.66
CA GLU A 158 -16.11 -17.02 -2.75
C GLU A 158 -16.30 -17.95 -3.98
N GLY A 159 -15.31 -18.80 -4.25
CA GLY A 159 -15.34 -19.75 -5.37
C GLY A 159 -14.92 -19.15 -6.72
N GLN A 160 -14.97 -19.98 -7.77
CA GLN A 160 -14.42 -19.68 -9.10
C GLN A 160 -15.14 -18.49 -9.77
N ARG A 161 -14.37 -17.53 -10.29
CA ARG A 161 -14.84 -16.28 -10.92
C ARG A 161 -14.56 -16.25 -12.43
N ASN A 162 -15.17 -15.28 -13.13
CA ASN A 162 -14.93 -15.05 -14.56
C ASN A 162 -13.44 -14.76 -14.85
N THR A 163 -12.76 -14.05 -13.96
CA THR A 163 -11.31 -13.75 -14.03
C THR A 163 -10.44 -15.00 -13.94
N ASP A 164 -10.94 -16.08 -13.35
CA ASP A 164 -10.18 -17.32 -13.16
C ASP A 164 -10.30 -18.22 -14.40
N TRP A 165 -11.38 -18.06 -15.17
CA TRP A 165 -11.60 -18.73 -16.46
C TRP A 165 -10.98 -17.96 -17.63
N TRP A 166 -11.02 -16.62 -17.56
CA TRP A 166 -10.55 -15.72 -18.60
C TRP A 166 -9.68 -14.61 -17.97
N PRO A 167 -8.45 -14.92 -17.52
CA PRO A 167 -7.56 -13.93 -16.90
C PRO A 167 -7.23 -12.76 -17.83
N GLU A 168 -7.08 -13.06 -19.13
CA GLU A 168 -6.78 -12.10 -20.21
C GLU A 168 -8.01 -11.30 -20.69
N ALA A 169 -9.21 -11.51 -20.13
CA ALA A 169 -10.39 -10.76 -20.53
C ALA A 169 -10.33 -9.32 -20.00
N LEU A 170 -10.71 -8.35 -20.84
CA LEU A 170 -10.76 -6.93 -20.47
C LEU A 170 -11.63 -6.70 -19.23
N LYS A 171 -11.01 -6.22 -18.15
CA LYS A 171 -11.66 -5.90 -16.88
C LYS A 171 -12.22 -4.47 -16.92
N THR A 172 -13.46 -4.29 -16.47
CA THR A 172 -14.16 -2.99 -16.42
C THR A 172 -14.49 -2.53 -15.00
N ASN A 173 -13.93 -3.19 -13.99
CA ASN A 173 -14.07 -2.83 -12.56
C ASN A 173 -13.55 -1.42 -12.27
N ILE A 174 -12.44 -1.02 -12.89
CA ILE A 174 -11.82 0.30 -12.70
C ILE A 174 -12.74 1.48 -13.04
N LEU A 175 -13.77 1.27 -13.89
CA LEU A 175 -14.76 2.27 -14.29
C LEU A 175 -15.97 2.33 -13.33
N ARG A 176 -15.95 1.58 -12.23
CA ARG A 176 -17.07 1.44 -11.26
C ARG A 176 -16.64 1.62 -9.80
N GLN A 177 -15.39 2.03 -9.57
CA GLN A 177 -14.87 2.32 -8.24
C GLN A 177 -15.41 3.64 -7.71
N HIS A 178 -15.40 3.80 -6.38
CA HIS A 178 -15.68 5.04 -5.66
C HIS A 178 -17.06 5.63 -6.00
N SER A 179 -18.05 4.75 -6.20
CA SER A 179 -19.44 5.14 -6.47
C SER A 179 -20.08 5.87 -5.30
N THR A 180 -21.14 6.65 -5.54
CA THR A 180 -21.91 7.29 -4.46
C THR A 180 -22.54 6.27 -3.50
N ALA A 181 -22.82 5.05 -3.96
CA ALA A 181 -23.42 3.97 -3.17
C ALA A 181 -22.49 3.39 -2.09
N SER A 182 -21.16 3.51 -2.24
CA SER A 182 -20.18 3.10 -1.23
C SER A 182 -19.66 4.26 -0.37
N ASN A 183 -20.09 5.51 -0.64
CA ASN A 183 -19.73 6.68 0.15
C ASN A 183 -20.75 6.92 1.29
N PRO A 184 -20.37 6.73 2.58
CA PRO A 184 -21.26 6.88 3.73
C PRO A 184 -21.65 8.34 4.03
N HIS A 185 -21.04 9.34 3.36
CA HIS A 185 -21.44 10.74 3.50
C HIS A 185 -22.59 11.14 2.57
N GLY A 186 -22.93 10.32 1.57
CA GLY A 186 -24.00 10.57 0.62
C GLY A 186 -23.70 11.69 -0.41
N GLU A 187 -24.60 11.87 -1.37
CA GLU A 187 -24.39 12.67 -2.58
C GLU A 187 -24.33 14.19 -2.37
N HIS A 188 -24.63 14.67 -1.16
CA HIS A 188 -24.72 16.11 -0.84
C HIS A 188 -23.60 16.59 0.10
N PHE A 189 -22.68 15.71 0.49
CA PHE A 189 -21.55 16.11 1.29
C PHE A 189 -20.51 16.85 0.43
N ASN A 190 -20.03 17.99 0.95
CA ASN A 190 -18.98 18.79 0.32
C ASN A 190 -17.84 18.93 1.33
N TYR A 191 -16.72 18.24 1.07
CA TYR A 191 -15.61 18.22 2.01
C TYR A 191 -14.92 19.58 2.13
N ALA A 192 -14.74 20.31 1.03
CA ALA A 192 -14.14 21.65 1.05
C ALA A 192 -14.92 22.61 1.96
N ALA A 193 -16.26 22.59 1.89
CA ALA A 193 -17.12 23.37 2.78
C ALA A 193 -17.04 22.88 4.24
N ALA A 194 -16.96 21.57 4.48
CA ALA A 194 -16.79 21.03 5.83
C ALA A 194 -15.45 21.44 6.46
N PHE A 195 -14.36 21.32 5.70
CA PHE A 195 -12.99 21.68 6.09
C PHE A 195 -12.83 23.18 6.37
N GLN A 196 -13.51 24.05 5.61
CA GLN A 196 -13.56 25.49 5.91
C GLN A 196 -14.22 25.84 7.26
N THR A 197 -14.95 24.89 7.87
CA THR A 197 -15.52 25.05 9.23
C THR A 197 -14.75 24.28 10.30
N LEU A 198 -13.59 23.72 9.97
CA LEU A 198 -12.70 23.03 10.90
C LEU A 198 -12.05 24.05 11.85
N ASP A 199 -11.97 23.70 13.14
CA ASP A 199 -11.08 24.37 14.08
C ASP A 199 -9.65 23.87 13.84
N TYR A 200 -9.01 24.42 12.80
CA TYR A 200 -7.71 23.98 12.30
C TYR A 200 -6.59 24.14 13.34
N GLU A 201 -6.58 25.25 14.07
CA GLU A 201 -5.63 25.47 15.16
C GLU A 201 -5.90 24.53 16.35
N GLY A 202 -7.17 24.22 16.65
CA GLY A 202 -7.53 23.16 17.58
C GLY A 202 -6.98 21.79 17.16
N VAL A 203 -7.08 21.43 15.88
CA VAL A 203 -6.49 20.18 15.35
C VAL A 203 -4.98 20.18 15.51
N LYS A 204 -4.28 21.27 15.14
CA LYS A 204 -2.82 21.38 15.31
C LYS A 204 -2.39 21.26 16.77
N LYS A 205 -3.15 21.88 17.69
CA LYS A 205 -2.93 21.78 19.14
C LYS A 205 -3.11 20.35 19.65
N ASP A 206 -4.22 19.69 19.32
CA ASP A 206 -4.49 18.30 19.66
C ASP A 206 -3.41 17.34 19.13
N LEU A 207 -2.97 17.54 17.88
CA LEU A 207 -1.89 16.78 17.26
C LEU A 207 -0.58 16.99 18.03
N THR A 208 -0.27 18.22 18.42
CA THR A 208 0.93 18.57 19.21
C THR A 208 0.89 17.93 20.61
N GLU A 209 -0.28 17.89 21.26
CA GLU A 209 -0.46 17.20 22.55
C GLU A 209 -0.27 15.68 22.40
N LEU A 210 -0.87 15.07 21.36
CA LEU A 210 -0.72 13.65 21.04
C LEU A 210 0.73 13.24 20.79
N MET A 211 1.58 14.13 20.25
CA MET A 211 3.00 13.82 20.01
C MET A 211 3.69 13.23 21.24
N THR A 212 3.36 13.73 22.43
CA THR A 212 3.97 13.34 23.71
C THR A 212 3.07 12.49 24.62
N ASP A 213 1.82 12.21 24.20
CA ASP A 213 0.87 11.38 24.95
C ASP A 213 1.09 9.88 24.66
N SER A 214 2.20 9.34 25.19
CA SER A 214 2.64 7.96 24.96
C SER A 214 1.62 6.93 25.48
N GLN A 215 1.15 6.06 24.59
CA GLN A 215 0.14 5.03 24.86
C GLN A 215 0.78 3.66 25.18
N ASP A 216 0.28 2.99 26.22
CA ASP A 216 0.79 1.67 26.67
C ASP A 216 0.75 0.58 25.59
N PHE A 217 -0.18 0.66 24.62
CA PHE A 217 -0.27 -0.32 23.55
C PHE A 217 0.85 -0.18 22.50
N TRP A 218 1.43 1.01 22.36
CA TRP A 218 2.55 1.30 21.46
C TRP A 218 3.38 2.50 21.99
N PRO A 219 4.29 2.29 22.95
CA PRO A 219 5.02 3.39 23.60
C PRO A 219 5.83 4.27 22.63
N ALA A 220 5.90 5.57 22.91
CA ALA A 220 6.65 6.52 22.08
C ALA A 220 8.17 6.42 22.32
N ASP A 221 8.95 6.22 21.25
CA ASP A 221 10.41 6.37 21.31
C ASP A 221 10.78 7.78 21.79
N PHE A 222 11.75 7.88 22.70
CA PHE A 222 12.21 9.15 23.28
C PHE A 222 11.09 10.00 23.94
N GLY A 223 9.91 9.40 24.19
CA GLY A 223 8.71 10.10 24.67
C GLY A 223 8.00 10.97 23.62
N HIS A 224 8.29 10.84 22.32
CA HIS A 224 7.66 11.66 21.27
C HIS A 224 7.45 10.86 19.95
N TYR A 225 6.20 10.73 19.50
CA TYR A 225 5.82 10.02 18.25
C TYR A 225 6.24 10.73 16.94
N GLY A 226 7.15 11.69 16.99
CA GLY A 226 7.39 12.64 15.91
C GLY A 226 7.94 11.97 14.65
N GLY A 227 9.01 11.19 14.81
CA GLY A 227 9.57 10.40 13.71
C GLY A 227 8.59 9.38 13.13
N LEU A 228 7.75 8.74 13.97
CA LEU A 228 6.73 7.79 13.51
C LEU A 228 5.68 8.47 12.63
N PHE A 229 5.24 9.68 12.98
CA PHE A 229 4.26 10.42 12.20
C PHE A 229 4.85 11.09 10.95
N ILE A 230 6.12 11.53 10.99
CA ILE A 230 6.85 11.96 9.78
C ILE A 230 6.92 10.78 8.79
N ARG A 231 7.35 9.59 9.26
CA ARG A 231 7.35 8.36 8.44
C ARG A 231 5.95 8.05 7.89
N MET A 232 4.91 8.10 8.72
CA MET A 232 3.53 7.85 8.26
C MET A 232 3.10 8.81 7.12
N ALA A 233 3.39 10.11 7.25
CA ALA A 233 3.08 11.12 6.24
C ALA A 233 3.91 10.94 4.97
N TRP A 234 5.21 10.69 5.12
CA TRP A 234 6.14 10.35 4.03
C TRP A 234 5.64 9.15 3.23
N HIS A 235 5.28 8.05 3.88
CA HIS A 235 4.80 6.83 3.21
C HIS A 235 3.41 7.01 2.59
N ALA A 236 2.59 7.92 3.12
CA ALA A 236 1.31 8.26 2.50
C ALA A 236 1.52 9.05 1.19
N ALA A 237 2.49 9.98 1.15
CA ALA A 237 2.81 10.79 -0.02
C ALA A 237 3.71 10.07 -1.05
N GLY A 238 4.68 9.29 -0.59
CA GLY A 238 5.75 8.68 -1.39
C GLY A 238 5.34 7.46 -2.23
N THR A 239 4.05 7.13 -2.34
CA THR A 239 3.61 6.14 -3.34
C THR A 239 3.35 6.77 -4.72
N TYR A 240 3.56 8.09 -4.85
CA TYR A 240 3.30 8.86 -6.06
C TYR A 240 4.22 8.48 -7.23
N ARG A 241 3.74 8.65 -8.47
CA ARG A 241 4.56 8.46 -9.68
C ARG A 241 4.15 9.38 -10.83
N VAL A 242 5.14 9.94 -11.51
CA VAL A 242 4.94 10.95 -12.56
C VAL A 242 4.36 10.39 -13.86
N PHE A 243 4.61 9.12 -14.16
CA PHE A 243 4.28 8.53 -15.47
C PHE A 243 2.76 8.38 -15.70
N ASP A 244 1.99 8.10 -14.64
CA ASP A 244 0.54 7.88 -14.71
C ASP A 244 -0.24 8.74 -13.69
N GLY A 245 0.45 9.51 -12.84
CA GLY A 245 -0.16 10.36 -11.81
C GLY A 245 -0.87 9.58 -10.71
N ARG A 246 -0.51 8.31 -10.48
CA ARG A 246 -1.10 7.44 -9.46
C ARG A 246 -0.36 7.48 -8.14
N GLY A 247 -0.96 6.85 -7.12
CA GLY A 247 -0.48 6.87 -5.74
C GLY A 247 -0.55 8.24 -5.07
N GLY A 248 0.23 8.39 -4.00
CA GLY A 248 0.32 9.59 -3.18
C GLY A 248 -0.84 9.78 -2.20
N GLY A 249 -0.71 10.80 -1.34
CA GLY A 249 -1.58 10.98 -0.17
C GLY A 249 -3.01 11.44 -0.48
N ARG A 250 -3.34 11.71 -1.75
CA ARG A 250 -4.56 12.41 -2.18
C ARG A 250 -5.90 11.72 -1.86
N GLN A 251 -5.88 10.40 -1.62
CA GLN A 251 -7.07 9.56 -1.41
C GLN A 251 -7.03 8.81 -0.06
N GLY A 252 -6.00 9.02 0.76
CA GLY A 252 -5.88 8.35 2.07
C GLY A 252 -5.72 6.83 1.98
N GLN A 253 -5.30 6.32 0.81
CA GLN A 253 -5.27 4.89 0.47
C GLN A 253 -4.40 4.04 1.41
N GLN A 254 -3.48 4.64 2.18
CA GLN A 254 -2.67 3.94 3.21
C GLN A 254 -3.53 3.22 4.28
N ARG A 255 -4.84 3.51 4.36
CA ARG A 255 -5.80 2.81 5.24
C ARG A 255 -6.44 1.56 4.63
N PHE A 256 -6.18 1.25 3.36
CA PHE A 256 -6.77 0.12 2.63
C PHE A 256 -5.69 -0.78 2.02
N ALA A 257 -6.07 -2.00 1.65
CA ALA A 257 -5.24 -2.89 0.85
C ALA A 257 -4.89 -2.26 -0.53
N PRO A 258 -3.70 -2.53 -1.09
CA PRO A 258 -2.59 -3.25 -0.45
C PRO A 258 -1.82 -2.38 0.55
N LEU A 259 -1.91 -1.04 0.45
CA LEU A 259 -1.03 -0.08 1.14
C LEU A 259 -0.97 -0.28 2.67
N ASN A 260 -2.08 -0.66 3.30
CA ASN A 260 -2.14 -0.88 4.74
C ASN A 260 -1.29 -2.07 5.23
N SER A 261 -0.87 -2.97 4.34
CA SER A 261 -0.20 -4.24 4.60
C SER A 261 1.17 -4.39 3.92
N TRP A 262 1.72 -3.31 3.37
CA TRP A 262 3.09 -3.31 2.84
C TRP A 262 4.12 -3.55 3.95
N PRO A 263 5.14 -4.40 3.75
CA PRO A 263 6.35 -4.49 4.58
C PRO A 263 6.93 -3.12 5.03
N ASP A 264 7.18 -2.18 4.12
CA ASP A 264 7.69 -0.84 4.48
C ASP A 264 6.62 0.04 5.13
N ASN A 265 5.37 -0.42 5.25
CA ASN A 265 4.33 0.20 6.09
C ASN A 265 4.10 -0.53 7.42
N VAL A 266 4.97 -1.49 7.80
CA VAL A 266 4.96 -2.10 9.14
C VAL A 266 4.92 -1.01 10.22
N SER A 267 4.12 -1.25 11.25
CA SER A 267 3.84 -0.35 12.37
C SER A 267 3.08 0.95 12.05
N LEU A 268 2.84 1.29 10.77
CA LEU A 268 1.99 2.43 10.42
C LEU A 268 0.51 2.18 10.70
N ASP A 269 0.10 0.91 10.87
CA ASP A 269 -1.21 0.55 11.44
C ASP A 269 -1.38 1.06 12.88
N LYS A 270 -0.30 1.07 13.69
CA LYS A 270 -0.29 1.71 15.03
C LYS A 270 -0.30 3.23 14.91
N ALA A 271 0.50 3.81 14.02
CA ALA A 271 0.51 5.27 13.77
C ALA A 271 -0.90 5.80 13.40
N ARG A 272 -1.58 5.16 12.43
CA ARG A 272 -2.95 5.51 12.04
C ARG A 272 -3.95 5.33 13.19
N ARG A 273 -3.76 4.34 14.08
CA ARG A 273 -4.62 4.15 15.25
C ARG A 273 -4.43 5.21 16.32
N LEU A 274 -3.20 5.68 16.56
CA LEU A 274 -2.93 6.78 17.50
C LEU A 274 -3.70 8.07 17.13
N LEU A 275 -3.95 8.29 15.83
CA LEU A 275 -4.72 9.43 15.32
C LEU A 275 -6.25 9.26 15.38
N TRP A 276 -6.75 8.06 15.71
CA TRP A 276 -8.20 7.81 15.75
C TRP A 276 -8.97 8.74 16.70
N PRO A 277 -8.51 9.05 17.94
CA PRO A 277 -9.23 9.96 18.83
C PRO A 277 -9.39 11.37 18.23
N ILE A 278 -8.39 11.87 17.50
CA ILE A 278 -8.45 13.16 16.80
C ILE A 278 -9.45 13.07 15.64
N LYS A 279 -9.37 12.03 14.80
CA LYS A 279 -10.36 11.80 13.72
C LYS A 279 -11.79 11.69 14.27
N GLN A 280 -11.96 11.06 15.43
CA GLN A 280 -13.24 10.91 16.12
C GLN A 280 -13.78 12.26 16.63
N LYS A 281 -12.92 13.12 17.22
CA LYS A 281 -13.28 14.45 17.72
C LYS A 281 -13.69 15.42 16.60
N TYR A 282 -12.96 15.43 15.48
CA TYR A 282 -13.19 16.37 14.39
C TYR A 282 -14.10 15.84 13.27
N GLY A 283 -14.44 14.55 13.29
CA GLY A 283 -15.49 13.95 12.46
C GLY A 283 -15.23 14.06 10.97
N ASN A 284 -16.23 14.53 10.21
CA ASN A 284 -16.14 14.71 8.76
C ASN A 284 -15.53 16.06 8.32
N LYS A 285 -15.14 16.93 9.26
CA LYS A 285 -14.48 18.20 8.93
C LYS A 285 -12.99 18.06 8.59
N ILE A 286 -12.40 16.91 8.88
CA ILE A 286 -11.05 16.55 8.45
C ILE A 286 -11.08 15.11 7.93
N SER A 287 -10.56 14.88 6.73
CA SER A 287 -10.39 13.57 6.13
C SER A 287 -9.20 12.83 6.73
N TRP A 288 -9.14 11.51 6.62
CA TRP A 288 -7.91 10.76 6.90
C TRP A 288 -6.79 11.19 5.96
N SER A 289 -7.14 11.46 4.71
CA SER A 289 -6.24 11.90 3.64
C SER A 289 -5.47 13.18 3.99
N ASP A 290 -6.15 14.19 4.54
CA ASP A 290 -5.49 15.41 5.06
C ASP A 290 -4.84 15.18 6.42
N LEU A 291 -5.48 14.42 7.32
CA LEU A 291 -4.97 14.18 8.67
C LEU A 291 -3.59 13.49 8.66
N TYR A 292 -3.34 12.53 7.76
CA TYR A 292 -2.03 11.87 7.69
C TYR A 292 -0.91 12.85 7.36
N ILE A 293 -1.10 13.71 6.35
CA ILE A 293 -0.09 14.68 5.93
C ILE A 293 0.04 15.82 6.96
N LEU A 294 -1.08 16.33 7.48
CA LEU A 294 -1.08 17.37 8.51
C LEU A 294 -0.34 16.92 9.78
N THR A 295 -0.49 15.66 10.17
CA THR A 295 0.24 15.10 11.33
C THR A 295 1.75 15.15 11.12
N GLY A 296 2.23 14.83 9.91
CA GLY A 296 3.67 14.94 9.56
C GLY A 296 4.18 16.38 9.64
N ASN A 297 3.44 17.35 9.08
CA ASN A 297 3.77 18.78 9.20
C ASN A 297 3.80 19.23 10.67
N VAL A 298 2.81 18.85 11.49
CA VAL A 298 2.77 19.23 12.92
C VAL A 298 3.89 18.56 13.70
N ALA A 299 4.30 17.34 13.38
CA ALA A 299 5.44 16.67 13.99
C ALA A 299 6.77 17.40 13.69
N LEU A 300 6.95 17.88 12.46
CA LEU A 300 8.11 18.72 12.09
C LEU A 300 8.11 20.03 12.90
N GLU A 301 6.97 20.72 12.97
CA GLU A 301 6.80 21.97 13.72
C GLU A 301 7.04 21.78 15.22
N SER A 302 6.50 20.72 15.84
CA SER A 302 6.66 20.46 17.28
C SER A 302 8.10 20.12 17.67
N MET A 303 8.87 19.55 16.73
CA MET A 303 10.30 19.26 16.90
C MET A 303 11.21 20.40 16.41
N GLY A 304 10.64 21.58 16.07
CA GLY A 304 11.38 22.81 15.81
C GLY A 304 11.83 23.04 14.37
N PHE A 305 11.27 22.31 13.39
CA PHE A 305 11.44 22.62 11.97
C PHE A 305 10.26 23.45 11.43
N GLN A 306 10.54 24.57 10.77
CA GLN A 306 9.50 25.44 10.21
C GLN A 306 9.11 25.02 8.79
N THR A 307 7.96 24.39 8.62
CA THR A 307 7.42 24.06 7.29
C THR A 307 6.94 25.32 6.54
N ILE A 308 6.93 25.30 5.20
CA ILE A 308 6.43 26.43 4.39
C ILE A 308 4.91 26.67 4.53
N GLY A 309 4.18 25.68 5.05
CA GLY A 309 2.73 25.70 5.20
C GLY A 309 2.09 24.35 4.87
N PHE A 310 0.76 24.33 4.85
CA PHE A 310 -0.04 23.15 4.55
C PHE A 310 -1.30 23.55 3.79
N ALA A 311 -1.68 22.74 2.80
CA ALA A 311 -2.95 22.84 2.10
C ALA A 311 -3.78 21.58 2.32
N GLY A 312 -4.99 21.73 2.85
CA GLY A 312 -6.01 20.68 2.93
C GLY A 312 -6.91 20.63 1.69
N GLY A 313 -7.89 19.73 1.70
CA GLY A 313 -8.85 19.53 0.61
C GLY A 313 -8.83 18.13 -0.02
N ARG A 314 -8.06 17.18 0.52
CA ARG A 314 -8.05 15.79 0.05
C ARG A 314 -9.27 15.05 0.57
N GLU A 315 -10.16 14.57 -0.29
CA GLU A 315 -11.33 13.80 0.13
C GLU A 315 -10.97 12.32 0.42
N ASP A 316 -11.63 11.72 1.41
CA ASP A 316 -11.48 10.29 1.69
C ASP A 316 -12.22 9.43 0.66
N THR A 317 -11.53 8.43 0.09
CA THR A 317 -12.17 7.33 -0.66
C THR A 317 -12.61 6.21 0.28
N TRP A 318 -13.53 5.35 -0.17
CA TRP A 318 -14.18 4.31 0.65
C TRP A 318 -13.89 2.87 0.22
N GLU A 319 -13.06 2.71 -0.81
CA GLU A 319 -12.63 1.44 -1.39
C GLU A 319 -11.13 1.54 -1.72
N ALA A 320 -10.45 0.39 -1.80
CA ALA A 320 -9.11 0.30 -2.37
C ALA A 320 -9.12 0.68 -3.87
N ASP A 321 -8.13 1.45 -4.35
CA ASP A 321 -7.97 1.70 -5.79
C ASP A 321 -7.28 0.51 -6.49
N GLN A 322 -8.08 -0.32 -7.14
CA GLN A 322 -7.66 -1.44 -7.98
C GLN A 322 -7.20 -1.02 -9.39
N SER A 323 -7.20 0.27 -9.72
CA SER A 323 -6.78 0.75 -11.03
C SER A 323 -5.30 1.11 -11.12
N THR A 324 -4.57 1.05 -10.00
CA THR A 324 -3.12 1.28 -9.97
C THR A 324 -2.35 -0.02 -10.19
N TYR A 325 -1.55 -0.07 -11.26
CA TYR A 325 -0.60 -1.15 -11.51
C TYR A 325 0.64 -0.94 -10.63
N TRP A 326 0.85 -1.86 -9.68
CA TRP A 326 1.99 -1.82 -8.78
C TRP A 326 3.14 -2.72 -9.29
N GLY A 327 2.85 -3.89 -9.83
CA GLY A 327 3.85 -4.81 -10.37
C GLY A 327 3.21 -6.07 -10.95
N GLY A 328 4.01 -6.87 -11.65
CA GLY A 328 3.61 -8.14 -12.25
C GLY A 328 4.06 -9.38 -11.46
N GLU A 329 4.95 -9.21 -10.48
CA GLU A 329 5.44 -10.30 -9.63
C GLU A 329 4.36 -10.81 -8.65
N THR A 330 4.63 -11.91 -7.95
CA THR A 330 3.65 -12.60 -7.08
C THR A 330 4.18 -12.94 -5.68
N THR A 331 5.26 -12.29 -5.26
CA THR A 331 5.91 -12.49 -3.94
C THR A 331 6.35 -11.15 -3.39
N TRP A 332 6.13 -10.90 -2.10
CA TRP A 332 6.59 -9.68 -1.45
C TRP A 332 8.11 -9.57 -1.52
N LEU A 333 8.66 -8.38 -1.75
CA LEU A 333 10.11 -8.13 -1.78
C LEU A 333 10.88 -8.76 -2.98
N GLY A 334 10.19 -9.39 -3.94
CA GLY A 334 10.80 -9.87 -5.19
C GLY A 334 11.10 -8.71 -6.14
N ASN A 335 11.74 -8.91 -7.29
CA ASN A 335 11.89 -7.89 -8.34
C ASN A 335 12.09 -8.50 -9.76
N ASP A 336 11.68 -9.75 -9.93
CA ASP A 336 11.91 -10.63 -11.07
C ASP A 336 11.07 -10.35 -12.33
N VAL A 337 10.13 -9.39 -12.28
CA VAL A 337 9.39 -8.91 -13.47
C VAL A 337 9.80 -7.49 -13.86
N ARG A 338 9.97 -6.58 -12.89
CA ARG A 338 10.32 -5.17 -13.17
C ARG A 338 11.75 -4.93 -13.65
N TYR A 339 12.62 -5.93 -13.49
CA TYR A 339 13.97 -5.97 -14.04
C TYR A 339 14.20 -7.28 -14.80
N SER A 340 14.98 -7.23 -15.88
CA SER A 340 15.23 -8.37 -16.78
C SER A 340 15.84 -9.60 -16.10
N ASP A 341 16.60 -9.38 -15.03
CA ASP A 341 17.39 -10.40 -14.33
C ASP A 341 17.25 -10.23 -12.80
N GLY A 342 16.05 -9.83 -12.35
CA GLY A 342 15.71 -9.72 -10.94
C GLY A 342 15.57 -11.06 -10.21
N ASN A 343 15.23 -11.00 -8.94
CA ASN A 343 15.17 -12.10 -7.99
C ASN A 343 13.75 -12.28 -7.42
N PRO A 344 13.26 -13.52 -7.22
CA PRO A 344 11.98 -13.73 -6.55
C PRO A 344 12.06 -13.37 -5.06
N GLY A 345 10.92 -12.99 -4.48
CA GLY A 345 10.82 -12.52 -3.10
C GLY A 345 10.45 -13.61 -2.09
N THR A 346 9.87 -13.17 -0.98
CA THR A 346 9.27 -14.05 0.04
C THR A 346 7.78 -14.27 -0.23
N SER A 347 7.31 -15.52 -0.09
CA SER A 347 5.88 -15.86 -0.08
C SER A 347 5.29 -15.93 1.35
N GLY A 348 6.09 -15.60 2.37
CA GLY A 348 5.66 -15.56 3.77
C GLY A 348 4.79 -14.34 4.10
N SER A 349 3.84 -14.52 5.01
CA SER A 349 3.16 -13.41 5.70
C SER A 349 4.04 -12.86 6.82
N GLY A 350 3.81 -11.61 7.22
CA GLY A 350 4.58 -10.91 8.25
C GLY A 350 5.91 -10.32 7.78
N ALA A 351 6.18 -10.35 6.46
CA ALA A 351 7.43 -9.87 5.86
C ALA A 351 7.76 -8.41 6.22
N ILE A 352 9.05 -8.15 6.44
CA ILE A 352 9.64 -6.83 6.71
C ILE A 352 10.84 -6.56 5.77
N ASP A 353 11.31 -5.31 5.69
CA ASP A 353 12.35 -4.91 4.71
C ASP A 353 13.64 -5.77 4.78
N ALA A 354 14.06 -6.17 5.98
CA ALA A 354 15.23 -7.02 6.23
C ALA A 354 15.07 -8.50 5.81
N ASP A 355 13.89 -8.93 5.37
CA ASP A 355 13.70 -10.26 4.78
C ASP A 355 14.21 -10.35 3.33
N GLN A 356 14.70 -9.24 2.75
CA GLN A 356 15.40 -9.25 1.48
C GLN A 356 16.75 -9.98 1.61
N GLY A 357 16.83 -11.17 1.02
CA GLY A 357 18.06 -11.96 0.99
C GLY A 357 19.20 -11.23 0.26
N PRO A 358 20.48 -11.41 0.66
CA PRO A 358 21.60 -10.78 -0.02
C PRO A 358 21.92 -11.49 -1.35
N HIS A 359 21.63 -10.84 -2.47
CA HIS A 359 21.94 -11.34 -3.80
C HIS A 359 23.36 -10.94 -4.24
N LYS A 360 24.07 -11.86 -4.90
CA LYS A 360 25.51 -11.69 -5.22
C LYS A 360 25.80 -10.83 -6.45
N ASN A 361 24.79 -10.61 -7.29
CA ASN A 361 24.95 -9.94 -8.58
C ASN A 361 23.98 -8.76 -8.64
N ILE A 362 24.51 -7.54 -8.78
CA ILE A 362 23.71 -6.39 -9.19
C ILE A 362 23.55 -6.47 -10.71
N HIS A 363 22.33 -6.70 -11.18
CA HIS A 363 22.00 -6.80 -12.61
C HIS A 363 21.82 -5.40 -13.27
N THR A 364 21.48 -5.38 -14.56
CA THR A 364 21.06 -4.15 -15.27
C THR A 364 19.75 -3.61 -14.71
N ARG A 365 19.71 -2.31 -14.36
CA ARG A 365 18.62 -1.71 -13.54
C ARG A 365 17.72 -0.78 -14.34
N ASP A 366 17.25 -1.25 -15.50
CA ASP A 366 16.24 -0.54 -16.29
C ASP A 366 14.84 -0.83 -15.72
N LEU A 367 14.44 -0.09 -14.67
CA LEU A 367 13.17 -0.33 -13.97
C LEU A 367 11.96 -0.13 -14.90
N GLU A 368 11.04 -1.11 -14.94
CA GLU A 368 9.80 -1.07 -15.71
C GLU A 368 9.02 0.25 -15.53
N LYS A 369 8.38 0.75 -16.59
CA LYS A 369 7.45 1.90 -16.53
C LYS A 369 6.01 1.39 -16.44
N PRO A 370 5.14 1.96 -15.59
CA PRO A 370 5.27 3.24 -14.89
C PRO A 370 5.87 3.14 -13.47
N LEU A 371 6.53 2.03 -13.13
CA LEU A 371 6.94 1.75 -11.76
C LEU A 371 8.03 2.72 -11.26
N ALA A 372 8.03 2.97 -9.95
CA ALA A 372 8.87 3.98 -9.30
C ALA A 372 9.52 3.48 -7.99
N ALA A 373 9.53 2.16 -7.75
CA ALA A 373 10.16 1.52 -6.60
C ALA A 373 10.98 0.30 -7.06
N ALA A 374 12.14 0.09 -6.44
CA ALA A 374 13.19 -0.80 -6.96
C ALA A 374 12.96 -2.31 -6.75
N HIS A 375 11.92 -2.73 -6.04
CA HIS A 375 11.50 -4.15 -5.91
C HIS A 375 9.97 -4.26 -6.14
N HIS A 376 9.30 -5.43 -5.98
CA HIS A 376 7.83 -5.76 -6.06
C HIS A 376 7.03 -5.12 -4.93
N ASP A 377 7.44 -3.89 -4.79
CA ASP A 377 7.46 -3.11 -3.60
C ASP A 377 6.87 -1.74 -3.99
N SER A 378 6.61 -1.54 -5.28
CA SER A 378 5.20 -1.48 -5.64
C SER A 378 4.60 -2.90 -5.69
N PRO A 379 3.99 -3.42 -4.59
CA PRO A 379 3.45 -2.71 -3.44
C PRO A 379 3.91 -3.24 -2.05
N CYS A 380 5.09 -2.79 -1.59
CA CYS A 380 5.80 -3.12 -0.33
C CYS A 380 6.88 -2.14 0.16
N LEU A 381 7.61 -1.37 -0.69
CA LEU A 381 8.67 -0.36 -0.34
C LEU A 381 8.31 0.95 -1.00
N ILE A 382 8.46 2.06 -0.29
CA ILE A 382 8.11 3.37 -0.85
C ILE A 382 9.08 3.76 -1.98
N TYR A 383 10.39 3.51 -1.82
CA TYR A 383 11.42 3.85 -2.84
C TYR A 383 12.38 2.70 -3.13
N ILE A 384 13.25 2.37 -2.17
CA ILE A 384 14.45 1.53 -2.35
C ILE A 384 14.70 0.66 -1.11
N ASN A 385 15.48 -0.41 -1.25
CA ASN A 385 15.89 -1.22 -0.10
C ASN A 385 16.91 -0.43 0.78
N PRO A 386 16.66 -0.27 2.09
CA PRO A 386 17.56 0.45 3.02
C PRO A 386 18.93 -0.22 3.26
N GLU A 387 19.03 -1.55 3.08
CA GLU A 387 20.29 -2.30 3.10
C GLU A 387 21.12 -2.10 1.82
N GLY A 388 20.51 -1.63 0.73
CA GLY A 388 21.10 -1.47 -0.60
C GLY A 388 20.48 -2.41 -1.64
N PRO A 389 20.83 -2.28 -2.94
CA PRO A 389 20.20 -3.05 -4.02
C PRO A 389 20.27 -4.55 -3.78
N ASP A 390 19.13 -5.23 -3.81
CA ASP A 390 19.04 -6.69 -3.66
C ASP A 390 19.72 -7.20 -2.36
N GLY A 391 19.61 -6.44 -1.26
CA GLY A 391 20.22 -6.75 0.04
C GLY A 391 21.76 -6.60 0.08
N ASN A 392 22.37 -5.99 -0.94
CA ASN A 392 23.82 -5.78 -1.03
C ASN A 392 24.20 -4.37 -0.52
N PRO A 393 25.02 -4.24 0.55
CA PRO A 393 25.41 -2.96 1.14
C PRO A 393 26.48 -2.20 0.33
N ASP A 394 26.12 -1.79 -0.89
CA ASP A 394 26.88 -0.90 -1.76
C ASP A 394 26.19 0.48 -1.86
N PRO A 395 26.70 1.52 -1.17
CA PRO A 395 26.14 2.87 -1.22
C PRO A 395 26.20 3.54 -2.60
N VAL A 396 27.17 3.17 -3.46
CA VAL A 396 27.30 3.75 -4.81
C VAL A 396 26.30 3.10 -5.77
N ALA A 397 25.96 1.83 -5.56
CA ALA A 397 24.86 1.19 -6.25
C ALA A 397 23.51 1.72 -5.76
N ALA A 398 23.30 1.84 -4.44
CA ALA A 398 22.08 2.38 -3.84
C ALA A 398 21.76 3.80 -4.34
N ALA A 399 22.76 4.65 -4.55
CA ALA A 399 22.59 5.98 -5.12
C ALA A 399 21.94 6.02 -6.51
N ARG A 400 22.11 4.96 -7.32
CA ARG A 400 21.49 4.86 -8.66
C ARG A 400 19.99 4.60 -8.53
N ASP A 401 19.62 3.71 -7.63
CA ASP A 401 18.22 3.39 -7.33
C ASP A 401 17.51 4.59 -6.70
N MET A 402 18.18 5.32 -5.80
CA MET A 402 17.69 6.62 -5.29
C MET A 402 17.33 7.53 -6.47
N ARG A 403 18.27 7.73 -7.39
CA ARG A 403 18.11 8.69 -8.50
C ARG A 403 16.99 8.32 -9.46
N ASP A 404 16.86 7.05 -9.83
CA ASP A 404 15.77 6.61 -10.71
C ASP A 404 14.41 6.65 -10.00
N THR A 405 14.32 6.13 -8.77
CA THR A 405 13.05 6.09 -8.03
C THR A 405 12.55 7.50 -7.66
N PHE A 406 13.39 8.35 -7.05
CA PHE A 406 13.03 9.73 -6.72
C PHE A 406 12.72 10.55 -7.97
N GLY A 407 13.49 10.39 -9.06
CA GLY A 407 13.21 11.05 -10.35
C GLY A 407 11.83 10.68 -10.92
N ARG A 408 11.41 9.43 -10.75
CA ARG A 408 10.06 8.95 -11.11
C ARG A 408 8.96 9.40 -10.15
N MET A 409 9.33 9.98 -9.02
CA MET A 409 8.43 10.61 -8.05
C MET A 409 8.50 12.15 -8.06
N ALA A 410 9.01 12.73 -9.16
CA ALA A 410 9.21 14.18 -9.39
C ALA A 410 10.31 14.86 -8.58
N MET A 411 11.17 14.12 -7.88
CA MET A 411 12.25 14.70 -7.08
C MET A 411 13.59 14.65 -7.83
N ASN A 412 14.28 15.77 -7.88
CA ASN A 412 15.64 15.88 -8.43
C ASN A 412 16.72 15.55 -7.38
N ASP A 413 18.01 15.58 -7.75
CA ASP A 413 19.12 15.23 -6.84
C ASP A 413 19.18 16.12 -5.58
N GLU A 414 18.81 17.41 -5.67
CA GLU A 414 18.81 18.34 -4.52
C GLU A 414 17.64 18.06 -3.56
N GLU A 415 16.45 17.85 -4.11
CA GLU A 415 15.24 17.46 -3.37
C GLU A 415 15.42 16.09 -2.70
N THR A 416 16.05 15.14 -3.39
CA THR A 416 16.35 13.79 -2.87
C THR A 416 17.25 13.86 -1.63
N VAL A 417 18.36 14.61 -1.72
CA VAL A 417 19.27 14.82 -0.58
C VAL A 417 18.56 15.54 0.56
N ALA A 418 17.78 16.58 0.26
CA ALA A 418 17.05 17.35 1.26
C ALA A 418 16.01 16.48 2.01
N LEU A 419 15.22 15.67 1.29
CA LEU A 419 14.23 14.78 1.88
C LEU A 419 14.85 13.66 2.71
N THR A 420 15.89 13.00 2.23
CA THR A 420 16.56 11.91 2.99
C THR A 420 17.23 12.46 4.25
N ALA A 421 18.05 13.51 4.14
CA ALA A 421 18.74 14.08 5.30
C ALA A 421 17.79 14.79 6.28
N GLY A 422 16.75 15.47 5.77
CA GLY A 422 15.74 16.14 6.58
C GLY A 422 14.84 15.16 7.33
N GLY A 423 14.38 14.10 6.66
CA GLY A 423 13.60 13.03 7.28
C GLY A 423 14.39 12.28 8.36
N HIS A 424 15.58 11.79 8.02
CA HIS A 424 16.46 11.03 8.93
C HIS A 424 17.17 11.90 9.98
N THR A 425 16.88 13.21 10.05
CA THR A 425 17.24 14.02 11.22
C THR A 425 16.44 13.60 12.47
N PHE A 426 15.27 12.98 12.28
CA PHE A 426 14.33 12.61 13.34
C PHE A 426 14.17 11.08 13.52
N GLY A 427 13.82 10.67 14.73
CA GLY A 427 13.42 9.29 15.05
C GLY A 427 14.52 8.23 14.93
N LYS A 428 14.08 7.00 14.68
CA LYS A 428 14.91 5.78 14.55
C LYS A 428 14.20 4.72 13.69
N ALA A 429 14.97 3.74 13.21
CA ALA A 429 14.46 2.47 12.70
C ALA A 429 14.29 1.44 13.85
N HIS A 430 13.61 0.32 13.60
CA HIS A 430 13.37 -0.73 14.62
C HIS A 430 13.66 -2.13 14.08
N GLY A 431 14.54 -2.85 14.79
CA GLY A 431 15.02 -4.19 14.48
C GLY A 431 15.51 -4.93 15.72
N ALA A 432 14.81 -4.78 16.85
CA ALA A 432 15.24 -5.30 18.16
C ALA A 432 15.26 -6.85 18.25
N GLY A 433 14.49 -7.54 17.40
CA GLY A 433 14.45 -8.99 17.30
C GLY A 433 14.23 -9.48 15.87
N ALA A 434 14.52 -10.77 15.65
CA ALA A 434 14.43 -11.45 14.35
C ALA A 434 13.04 -11.32 13.70
N SER A 435 13.03 -11.27 12.36
CA SER A 435 11.82 -11.08 11.54
C SER A 435 10.84 -12.25 11.62
N ASP A 436 11.31 -13.47 11.85
CA ASP A 436 10.48 -14.68 12.02
C ASP A 436 9.56 -14.65 13.27
N LEU A 437 9.76 -13.68 14.16
CA LEU A 437 8.89 -13.39 15.30
C LEU A 437 7.77 -12.38 14.98
N VAL A 438 7.76 -11.79 13.78
CA VAL A 438 6.73 -10.84 13.32
C VAL A 438 5.58 -11.61 12.67
N GLY A 439 4.39 -11.49 13.26
CA GLY A 439 3.17 -12.12 12.74
C GLY A 439 2.58 -11.47 11.48
N PRO A 440 1.47 -11.99 10.94
CA PRO A 440 0.89 -11.55 9.67
C PRO A 440 0.53 -10.06 9.61
N GLU A 441 0.68 -9.49 8.41
CA GLU A 441 0.24 -8.16 8.02
C GLU A 441 -1.29 -7.96 8.18
N PRO A 442 -1.81 -6.72 8.30
CA PRO A 442 -3.20 -6.44 8.68
C PRO A 442 -4.30 -7.17 7.88
N GLU A 443 -4.14 -7.36 6.57
CA GLU A 443 -5.13 -8.09 5.74
C GLU A 443 -5.09 -9.62 5.93
N ALA A 444 -4.02 -10.16 6.52
CA ALA A 444 -3.85 -11.58 6.86
C ALA A 444 -3.97 -11.87 8.37
N ALA A 445 -4.09 -10.85 9.21
CA ALA A 445 -4.18 -10.97 10.66
C ALA A 445 -5.55 -11.48 11.14
N GLY A 446 -5.56 -12.13 12.32
CA GLY A 446 -6.79 -12.62 12.95
C GLY A 446 -7.75 -11.49 13.35
N LEU A 447 -9.06 -11.74 13.32
CA LEU A 447 -10.11 -10.73 13.59
C LEU A 447 -9.97 -10.06 14.97
N GLU A 448 -9.44 -10.77 15.96
CA GLU A 448 -9.09 -10.28 17.29
C GLU A 448 -8.05 -9.14 17.27
N SER A 449 -7.26 -9.03 16.22
CA SER A 449 -6.29 -7.94 16.00
C SER A 449 -6.96 -6.63 15.61
N GLN A 450 -8.26 -6.64 15.26
CA GLN A 450 -9.07 -5.44 14.96
C GLN A 450 -8.40 -4.50 13.94
N GLY A 451 -7.86 -5.07 12.85
CA GLY A 451 -7.19 -4.35 11.77
C GLY A 451 -5.77 -3.84 12.10
N PHE A 452 -5.17 -4.29 13.20
CA PHE A 452 -3.71 -4.29 13.36
C PHE A 452 -3.11 -5.54 12.71
N GLY A 453 -1.83 -5.47 12.36
CA GLY A 453 -1.01 -6.61 11.93
C GLY A 453 0.37 -6.58 12.58
N TRP A 454 1.28 -7.43 12.12
CA TRP A 454 2.67 -7.50 12.58
C TRP A 454 2.78 -7.64 14.11
N SER A 455 1.99 -8.56 14.67
CA SER A 455 2.05 -8.90 16.09
C SER A 455 3.41 -9.56 16.39
N ASN A 456 4.26 -8.87 17.13
CA ASN A 456 5.63 -9.29 17.36
C ASN A 456 5.77 -10.15 18.63
N ALA A 457 6.27 -11.38 18.48
CA ALA A 457 6.52 -12.33 19.57
C ALA A 457 7.86 -12.08 20.31
N HIS A 458 8.69 -11.13 19.85
CA HIS A 458 9.92 -10.76 20.53
C HIS A 458 9.63 -10.03 21.85
N LYS A 459 9.68 -10.77 22.97
CA LYS A 459 9.47 -10.27 24.35
C LYS A 459 8.13 -9.50 24.49
N SER A 460 8.15 -8.17 24.56
CA SER A 460 6.94 -7.34 24.65
C SER A 460 6.38 -6.91 23.28
N GLY A 461 7.15 -7.07 22.21
CA GLY A 461 6.78 -6.79 20.82
C GLY A 461 6.66 -5.31 20.44
N LYS A 462 7.00 -4.38 21.35
CA LYS A 462 6.80 -2.93 21.21
C LYS A 462 7.82 -2.14 22.04
N GLY A 463 7.89 -0.83 21.82
CA GLY A 463 8.84 0.04 22.51
C GLY A 463 10.28 -0.46 22.32
N PRO A 464 11.05 -0.79 23.39
CA PRO A 464 12.43 -1.25 23.27
C PRO A 464 12.57 -2.63 22.58
N ASP A 465 11.47 -3.36 22.40
CA ASP A 465 11.43 -4.67 21.75
C ASP A 465 10.74 -4.62 20.37
N ALA A 466 10.54 -3.43 19.80
CA ALA A 466 9.91 -3.29 18.49
C ALA A 466 10.81 -3.80 17.34
N THR A 467 10.19 -4.47 16.38
CA THR A 467 10.75 -4.79 15.06
C THR A 467 9.81 -4.18 14.02
N THR A 468 10.35 -3.45 13.05
CA THR A 468 9.57 -2.80 11.98
C THR A 468 10.20 -3.05 10.62
N SER A 469 11.39 -2.52 10.36
CA SER A 469 12.16 -2.84 9.14
C SER A 469 13.16 -3.97 9.36
N GLY A 470 13.51 -4.27 10.62
CA GLY A 470 14.61 -5.17 10.98
C GLY A 470 15.95 -4.45 11.14
N ILE A 471 16.03 -3.15 10.84
CA ILE A 471 17.24 -2.33 11.01
C ILE A 471 17.17 -1.54 12.31
N GLU A 472 18.27 -1.43 13.05
CA GLU A 472 18.33 -0.77 14.36
C GLU A 472 19.30 0.42 14.29
N VAL A 473 18.85 1.50 13.64
CA VAL A 473 19.62 2.74 13.40
C VAL A 473 18.94 3.92 14.09
N THR A 474 19.74 4.79 14.68
CA THR A 474 19.32 6.10 15.21
C THR A 474 20.37 7.13 14.81
N TRP A 475 19.97 8.08 13.96
CA TRP A 475 20.91 8.92 13.21
C TRP A 475 21.52 10.08 14.02
N THR A 476 20.73 10.73 14.87
CA THR A 476 21.12 11.99 15.53
C THR A 476 21.13 11.85 17.06
N LYS A 477 21.89 12.74 17.74
CA LYS A 477 21.88 12.81 19.22
C LYS A 477 20.63 13.50 19.79
N THR A 478 19.79 14.07 18.92
CA THR A 478 18.53 14.72 19.28
C THR A 478 17.40 14.24 18.36
N PRO A 479 16.96 12.96 18.44
CA PRO A 479 15.99 12.39 17.50
C PRO A 479 14.60 13.05 17.50
N VAL A 480 14.33 13.91 18.48
CA VAL A 480 13.07 14.64 18.68
C VAL A 480 13.24 16.16 18.53
N GLN A 481 14.31 16.60 17.86
CA GLN A 481 14.58 18.02 17.62
C GLN A 481 15.33 18.21 16.29
N TRP A 482 14.90 19.21 15.49
CA TRP A 482 15.62 19.63 14.30
C TRP A 482 17.08 19.96 14.62
N SER A 483 17.99 19.39 13.84
CA SER A 483 19.43 19.57 14.01
C SER A 483 20.16 19.32 12.69
N HIS A 484 21.40 19.80 12.60
CA HIS A 484 22.28 19.50 11.47
C HIS A 484 23.15 18.25 11.73
N ASN A 485 22.84 17.45 12.76
CA ASN A 485 23.71 16.36 13.19
C ASN A 485 23.72 15.18 12.21
N TYR A 486 22.67 14.97 11.40
CA TYR A 486 22.68 13.94 10.35
C TYR A 486 23.84 14.18 9.37
N LEU A 487 23.89 15.35 8.74
CA LEU A 487 24.96 15.73 7.81
C LEU A 487 26.32 15.89 8.50
N GLU A 488 26.35 16.42 9.73
CA GLU A 488 27.59 16.48 10.53
C GLU A 488 28.18 15.07 10.67
N TYR A 489 27.38 14.10 11.12
CA TYR A 489 27.86 12.77 11.46
C TYR A 489 28.25 11.98 10.20
N LEU A 490 27.45 12.09 9.13
CA LEU A 490 27.71 11.47 7.83
C LEU A 490 29.14 11.74 7.32
N PHE A 491 29.63 12.98 7.47
CA PHE A 491 30.97 13.40 7.03
C PHE A 491 32.04 13.38 8.12
N LYS A 492 31.67 13.43 9.41
CA LYS A 492 32.61 13.47 10.55
C LYS A 492 33.21 12.12 10.89
N PHE A 493 32.43 11.04 10.75
CA PHE A 493 32.86 9.70 11.12
C PHE A 493 33.28 8.88 9.90
N GLU A 494 34.16 7.91 10.12
CA GLU A 494 34.37 6.80 9.19
C GLU A 494 33.46 5.64 9.56
N TRP A 495 32.98 4.91 8.57
CA TRP A 495 31.92 3.91 8.76
C TRP A 495 32.44 2.48 8.57
N GLU A 496 31.94 1.55 9.37
CA GLU A 496 32.09 0.10 9.17
C GLU A 496 30.74 -0.60 9.06
N LEU A 497 30.69 -1.61 8.19
CA LEU A 497 29.53 -2.46 8.00
C LEU A 497 29.35 -3.37 9.21
N THR A 498 28.14 -3.42 9.74
CA THR A 498 27.73 -4.27 10.85
C THR A 498 26.34 -4.87 10.58
N LYS A 499 25.81 -5.61 11.55
CA LYS A 499 24.47 -6.20 11.51
C LYS A 499 23.60 -5.70 12.67
N SER A 500 22.32 -5.50 12.40
CA SER A 500 21.29 -5.24 13.43
C SER A 500 21.07 -6.47 14.33
N PRO A 501 20.33 -6.34 15.45
CA PRO A 501 19.90 -7.49 16.25
C PRO A 501 19.01 -8.49 15.48
N ALA A 502 18.29 -8.05 14.44
CA ALA A 502 17.52 -8.91 13.53
C ALA A 502 18.36 -9.50 12.38
N GLY A 503 19.62 -9.06 12.19
CA GLY A 503 20.50 -9.54 11.12
C GLY A 503 20.52 -8.70 9.85
N ALA A 504 19.92 -7.52 9.83
CA ALA A 504 19.94 -6.57 8.71
C ALA A 504 21.29 -5.84 8.58
N TYR A 505 21.78 -5.56 7.37
CA TYR A 505 22.97 -4.73 7.15
C TYR A 505 22.72 -3.27 7.53
N GLN A 506 23.64 -2.71 8.31
CA GLN A 506 23.68 -1.30 8.66
C GLN A 506 25.13 -0.87 8.92
N TRP A 507 25.35 0.42 9.11
CA TRP A 507 26.67 0.99 9.31
C TRP A 507 26.80 1.62 10.69
N VAL A 508 27.98 1.52 11.30
CA VAL A 508 28.32 2.11 12.60
C VAL A 508 29.61 2.92 12.49
N ALA A 509 29.71 3.99 13.27
CA ALA A 509 30.89 4.84 13.28
C ALA A 509 32.09 4.15 13.96
N LYS A 510 33.21 4.08 13.23
CA LYS A 510 34.52 3.65 13.74
C LYS A 510 35.04 4.62 14.78
N ASP A 511 35.65 4.07 15.83
CA ASP A 511 36.37 4.81 16.88
C ASP A 511 35.59 5.98 17.54
N ALA A 512 34.25 5.95 17.46
CA ALA A 512 33.36 6.95 18.03
C ALA A 512 32.88 6.58 19.44
N ASP A 513 32.66 7.62 20.26
CA ASP A 513 31.99 7.54 21.57
C ASP A 513 30.49 7.24 21.45
N ASP A 514 29.90 6.69 22.52
CA ASP A 514 28.45 6.50 22.64
C ASP A 514 27.75 7.85 22.91
N ILE A 515 27.28 8.50 21.84
CA ILE A 515 26.68 9.85 21.88
C ILE A 515 25.19 9.90 21.53
N ILE A 516 24.64 8.84 20.93
CA ILE A 516 23.23 8.74 20.53
C ILE A 516 22.41 8.26 21.74
N PRO A 517 21.31 8.91 22.13
CA PRO A 517 20.49 8.45 23.26
C PRO A 517 19.79 7.12 22.94
N ASP A 518 19.58 6.29 23.95
CA ASP A 518 18.61 5.20 23.87
C ASP A 518 17.17 5.74 23.93
N ALA A 519 16.23 5.04 23.27
CA ALA A 519 14.85 5.49 23.18
C ALA A 519 14.04 5.33 24.48
N PHE A 520 14.48 4.46 25.40
CA PHE A 520 13.74 4.11 26.62
C PHE A 520 14.59 4.14 27.91
N ASP A 521 15.92 4.09 27.84
CA ASP A 521 16.81 4.27 29.01
C ASP A 521 17.64 5.56 28.92
N PRO A 522 17.35 6.61 29.72
CA PRO A 522 18.07 7.88 29.66
C PRO A 522 19.54 7.80 30.12
N ASN A 523 19.96 6.69 30.73
CA ASN A 523 21.34 6.45 31.16
C ASN A 523 22.17 5.72 30.10
N LYS A 524 21.54 5.21 29.05
CA LYS A 524 22.16 4.41 27.99
C LYS A 524 22.33 5.25 26.74
N LYS A 525 23.45 5.01 26.06
CA LYS A 525 23.79 5.62 24.77
C LYS A 525 24.37 4.58 23.82
N HIS A 526 24.41 4.95 22.56
CA HIS A 526 24.88 4.14 21.44
C HIS A 526 25.84 4.95 20.56
N LYS A 527 26.66 4.24 19.78
CA LYS A 527 27.44 4.85 18.70
C LYS A 527 26.55 5.41 17.59
N PRO A 528 27.02 6.42 16.83
CA PRO A 528 26.38 6.86 15.59
C PRO A 528 26.21 5.70 14.60
N THR A 529 25.05 5.63 13.96
CA THR A 529 24.68 4.58 12.99
C THR A 529 24.02 5.21 11.75
N MET A 530 24.12 4.51 10.61
CA MET A 530 23.59 4.94 9.30
C MET A 530 23.12 3.72 8.48
N LEU A 531 22.20 3.94 7.53
CA LEU A 531 21.80 3.00 6.50
C LEU A 531 22.81 2.96 5.35
N THR A 532 22.76 1.93 4.50
CA THR A 532 23.51 1.94 3.22
C THR A 532 23.04 3.11 2.35
N THR A 533 21.74 3.38 2.35
CA THR A 533 21.11 4.47 1.60
C THR A 533 21.55 5.86 2.09
N ASP A 534 21.76 6.05 3.39
CA ASP A 534 22.33 7.29 3.95
C ASP A 534 23.76 7.54 3.44
N LEU A 535 24.59 6.49 3.40
CA LEU A 535 25.96 6.60 2.92
C LEU A 535 26.04 6.94 1.42
N SER A 536 25.00 6.64 0.64
CA SER A 536 24.88 7.07 -0.76
C SER A 536 25.06 8.59 -0.91
N LEU A 537 24.55 9.36 0.06
CA LEU A 537 24.62 10.82 0.07
C LEU A 537 26.05 11.37 0.25
N ARG A 538 27.00 10.51 0.65
CA ARG A 538 28.44 10.81 0.78
C ARG A 538 29.29 10.15 -0.32
N PHE A 539 28.88 9.01 -0.89
CA PHE A 539 29.69 8.26 -1.85
C PHE A 539 29.30 8.47 -3.32
N ASP A 540 28.10 8.96 -3.63
CA ASP A 540 27.74 9.38 -4.99
C ASP A 540 28.33 10.77 -5.33
N PRO A 541 29.05 10.95 -6.46
CA PRO A 541 29.71 12.21 -6.79
C PRO A 541 28.80 13.44 -7.07
N HIS A 542 27.48 13.29 -7.13
CA HIS A 542 26.54 14.41 -7.24
C HIS A 542 25.89 14.68 -5.87
N TYR A 543 25.39 13.64 -5.19
CA TYR A 543 24.84 13.79 -3.84
C TYR A 543 25.89 14.32 -2.86
N GLU A 544 27.14 13.85 -2.91
CA GLU A 544 28.23 14.29 -2.03
C GLU A 544 28.42 15.81 -2.06
N LYS A 545 28.36 16.42 -3.26
CA LYS A 545 28.51 17.86 -3.44
C LYS A 545 27.35 18.64 -2.83
N ILE A 546 26.13 18.13 -2.98
CA ILE A 546 24.91 18.72 -2.45
C ILE A 546 24.90 18.60 -0.92
N SER A 547 25.15 17.41 -0.39
CA SER A 547 25.24 17.11 1.05
C SER A 547 26.34 17.93 1.73
N ARG A 548 27.50 18.11 1.08
CA ARG A 548 28.59 18.98 1.56
C ARG A 548 28.19 20.45 1.53
N ARG A 549 27.59 20.94 0.43
CA ARG A 549 27.06 22.31 0.34
C ARG A 549 26.04 22.58 1.45
N PHE A 550 25.14 21.64 1.72
CA PHE A 550 24.14 21.72 2.79
C PHE A 550 24.75 21.68 4.21
N LEU A 551 25.80 20.88 4.44
CA LEU A 551 26.57 20.91 5.68
C LEU A 551 27.26 22.27 5.91
N GLU A 552 27.81 22.86 4.85
CA GLU A 552 28.50 24.15 4.89
C GLU A 552 27.53 25.35 4.92
N ASN A 553 26.31 25.19 4.38
CA ASN A 553 25.27 26.21 4.28
C ASN A 553 23.92 25.69 4.84
N PRO A 554 23.78 25.55 6.17
CA PRO A 554 22.58 24.98 6.82
C PRO A 554 21.24 25.60 6.39
N LYS A 555 21.22 26.90 6.06
CA LYS A 555 20.01 27.58 5.60
C LYS A 555 19.54 27.13 4.21
N GLU A 556 20.46 26.78 3.32
CA GLU A 556 20.08 26.23 2.00
C GLU A 556 19.41 24.87 2.17
N PHE A 557 19.87 24.08 3.14
CA PHE A 557 19.25 22.80 3.51
C PHE A 557 17.87 22.98 4.14
N GLU A 558 17.74 23.90 5.10
CA GLU A 558 16.45 24.27 5.71
C GLU A 558 15.44 24.77 4.66
N GLU A 559 15.87 25.60 3.71
CA GLU A 559 15.03 26.06 2.60
C GLU A 559 14.70 24.95 1.59
N ALA A 560 15.61 24.03 1.31
CA ALA A 560 15.39 22.94 0.36
C ALA A 560 14.49 21.84 0.93
N PHE A 561 14.63 21.49 2.21
CA PHE A 561 13.75 20.53 2.90
C PHE A 561 12.41 21.16 3.30
N GLY A 562 12.34 22.48 3.42
CA GLY A 562 11.09 23.19 3.71
C GLY A 562 10.14 23.27 2.52
N ARG A 563 10.65 23.19 1.29
CA ARG A 563 9.88 23.27 0.03
C ARG A 563 9.22 21.94 -0.33
#